data_AF-A0A3G4VQU8-F1
#
_entry.id   AF-A0A3G4VQU8-F1
#
_cell.length_a   1.000
_cell.length_b   1.000
_cell.length_c   1.000
_cell.angle_alpha   90.00
_cell.angle_beta   90.00
_cell.angle_gamma   90.00
#
_symmetry.space_group_name_H-M   'P 1'
#
loop_
_entity.id
_entity.type
_entity.pdbx_description
1 polymer ?
#
loop_
_entity_poly.entity_id
_entity_poly.type
_entity_poly.pdbx_seq_one_letter_code
_entity_poly.pdbx_strand_id
1 'polypeptide(L)'
;MSDNFSPHLTTKRCQRVGTWAAANNVEMAYTPTNSSWLNRIEAQFTALRYFTLDGTDHADHKEQGSMIRRYIIWRNRHADDRRLRAVVDRANVA
;
A
#
# COMPACT_ATOMS: atom_id res chain seq x y z
N MET A 1 -11.42 1.25 -0.88
CA MET A 1 -11.23 -0.17 -1.25
C MET A 1 -10.24 -0.78 -0.27
N SER A 2 -10.59 -1.91 0.36
CA SER A 2 -9.78 -2.59 1.38
C SER A 2 -10.04 -4.09 1.31
N ASP A 3 -9.17 -4.89 1.94
CA ASP A 3 -9.48 -6.31 2.18
C ASP A 3 -10.63 -6.48 3.19
N ASN A 4 -11.14 -7.71 3.32
CA ASN A 4 -12.23 -8.07 4.22
C ASN A 4 -11.75 -8.58 5.60
N PHE A 5 -10.54 -8.20 6.05
CA PHE A 5 -10.03 -8.57 7.36
C PHE A 5 -10.96 -8.05 8.48
N SER A 6 -11.23 -8.89 9.49
CA SER A 6 -12.26 -8.62 10.51
C SER A 6 -12.22 -7.23 11.17
N PRO A 7 -11.04 -6.61 11.46
CA PRO A 7 -10.96 -5.25 11.97
C PRO A 7 -11.41 -4.16 10.99
N HIS A 8 -11.34 -4.39 9.67
CA HIS A 8 -11.84 -3.47 8.65
C HIS A 8 -13.35 -3.55 8.49
N LEU A 9 -13.94 -4.69 8.88
CA LEU A 9 -15.36 -4.92 8.76
C LEU A 9 -16.13 -4.09 9.80
N THR A 10 -17.18 -3.42 9.31
CA THR A 10 -18.24 -2.93 10.19
C THR A 10 -19.10 -4.11 10.61
N THR A 11 -18.71 -4.78 11.69
CA THR A 11 -19.42 -5.95 12.20
C THR A 11 -20.39 -5.54 13.31
N LYS A 12 -21.34 -6.43 13.63
CA LYS A 12 -22.19 -6.27 14.84
C LYS A 12 -21.36 -6.17 16.14
N ARG A 13 -20.14 -6.73 16.16
CA ARG A 13 -19.25 -6.77 17.34
C ARG A 13 -18.38 -5.52 17.45
N CYS A 14 -17.89 -4.99 16.33
CA CYS A 14 -17.07 -3.80 16.29
C CYS A 14 -17.58 -2.86 15.19
N GLN A 15 -18.24 -1.78 15.60
CA GLN A 15 -18.83 -0.81 14.70
C GLN A 15 -17.99 0.45 14.49
N ARG A 16 -16.85 0.58 15.20
CA ARG A 16 -16.01 1.81 15.21
C ARG A 16 -15.68 2.30 13.80
N VAL A 17 -15.30 1.39 12.92
CA VAL A 17 -14.93 1.71 11.53
C VAL A 17 -16.14 2.19 10.73
N GLY A 18 -17.30 1.55 10.88
CA GLY A 18 -18.54 1.94 10.20
C GLY A 18 -19.12 3.24 10.70
N THR A 19 -19.11 3.47 12.02
CA THR A 19 -19.51 4.76 12.61
C THR A 19 -18.65 5.89 12.09
N TRP A 20 -17.32 5.69 12.04
CA TRP A 20 -16.42 6.68 11.47
C TRP A 20 -16.69 6.90 9.98
N ALA A 21 -16.88 5.83 9.20
CA ALA A 21 -17.14 5.92 7.77
C ALA A 21 -18.43 6.72 7.48
N ALA A 22 -19.51 6.43 8.21
CA ALA A 22 -20.78 7.17 8.11
C ALA A 22 -20.60 8.66 8.46
N ALA A 23 -19.86 8.97 9.53
CA ALA A 23 -19.60 10.34 9.94
C ALA A 23 -18.73 11.14 8.94
N ASN A 24 -17.95 10.45 8.10
CA ASN A 24 -17.01 11.07 7.15
C ASN A 24 -17.43 10.91 5.67
N ASN A 25 -18.67 10.47 5.40
CA ASN A 25 -19.16 10.20 4.04
C ASN A 25 -18.24 9.26 3.23
N VAL A 26 -17.77 8.19 3.88
CA VAL A 26 -16.92 7.16 3.27
C VAL A 26 -17.71 5.88 3.06
N GLU A 27 -17.67 5.35 1.85
CA GLU A 27 -18.21 4.03 1.54
C GLU A 27 -17.10 2.96 1.58
N MET A 28 -17.38 1.85 2.26
CA MET A 28 -16.45 0.72 2.35
C MET A 28 -16.67 -0.26 1.21
N ALA A 29 -15.69 -0.33 0.30
CA ALA A 29 -15.61 -1.35 -0.75
C ALA A 29 -14.61 -2.44 -0.37
N TYR A 30 -15.09 -3.65 -0.07
CA TYR A 30 -14.25 -4.79 0.31
C TYR A 30 -13.90 -5.67 -0.90
N THR A 31 -12.68 -6.19 -0.94
CA THR A 31 -12.32 -7.27 -1.87
C THR A 31 -12.85 -8.62 -1.37
N PRO A 32 -13.11 -9.59 -2.27
CA PRO A 32 -13.41 -10.96 -1.87
C PRO A 32 -12.26 -11.61 -1.08
N THR A 33 -12.58 -12.69 -0.36
CA THR A 33 -11.61 -13.46 0.41
C THR A 33 -10.48 -13.98 -0.48
N ASN A 34 -9.25 -13.93 0.04
CA ASN A 34 -8.03 -14.37 -0.65
C ASN A 34 -7.80 -13.71 -2.02
N SER A 35 -8.37 -12.52 -2.26
CA SER A 35 -8.26 -11.80 -3.55
C SER A 35 -7.35 -10.59 -3.45
N SER A 36 -6.15 -10.84 -2.95
CA SER A 36 -5.14 -9.83 -2.62
C SER A 36 -4.71 -9.00 -3.85
N TRP A 37 -4.64 -9.64 -5.02
CA TRP A 37 -4.37 -8.99 -6.31
C TRP A 37 -5.41 -7.94 -6.75
N LEU A 38 -6.63 -7.98 -6.21
CA LEU A 38 -7.62 -6.93 -6.45
C LEU A 38 -7.36 -5.69 -5.59
N ASN A 39 -6.68 -5.86 -4.45
CA ASN A 39 -6.36 -4.76 -3.55
C ASN A 39 -5.24 -3.90 -4.12
N ARG A 40 -5.59 -2.71 -4.62
CA ARG A 40 -4.67 -1.82 -5.37
C ARG A 40 -3.39 -1.45 -4.61
N ILE A 41 -3.42 -1.42 -3.27
CA ILE A 41 -2.23 -1.07 -2.48
C ILE A 41 -1.19 -2.19 -2.49
N GLU A 42 -1.59 -3.45 -2.65
CA GLU A 42 -0.67 -4.58 -2.53
C GLU A 42 0.38 -4.62 -3.62
N ALA A 43 0.03 -4.23 -4.85
CA ALA A 43 0.97 -4.10 -5.96
C ALA A 43 2.12 -3.12 -5.67
N GLN A 44 1.95 -2.21 -4.71
CA GLN A 44 2.98 -1.25 -4.31
C GLN A 44 3.99 -1.82 -3.31
N PHE A 45 3.67 -2.92 -2.63
CA PHE A 45 4.51 -3.45 -1.55
C PHE A 45 5.78 -4.13 -2.03
N THR A 46 5.79 -4.72 -3.23
CA THR A 46 6.99 -5.38 -3.78
C THR A 46 8.17 -4.41 -3.88
N ALA A 47 7.98 -3.28 -4.56
CA ALA A 47 9.04 -2.28 -4.71
C ALA A 47 9.39 -1.61 -3.37
N LEU A 48 8.40 -1.31 -2.53
CA LEU A 48 8.65 -0.77 -1.19
C LEU A 48 9.55 -1.70 -0.38
N ARG A 49 9.20 -2.99 -0.31
CA ARG A 49 9.98 -4.00 0.40
C ARG A 49 11.41 -4.06 -0.13
N TYR A 50 11.58 -4.14 -1.45
CA TYR A 50 12.90 -4.21 -2.07
C TYR A 50 13.79 -3.03 -1.70
N PHE A 51 13.27 -1.80 -1.75
CA PHE A 51 14.07 -0.59 -1.51
C PHE A 51 14.25 -0.23 -0.03
N THR A 52 13.41 -0.75 0.86
CA THR A 52 13.40 -0.28 2.25
C THR A 52 13.61 -1.36 3.30
N LEU A 53 13.46 -2.64 2.95
CA LEU A 53 13.48 -3.76 3.90
C LEU A 53 14.44 -4.88 3.51
N ASP A 54 14.57 -5.19 2.22
CA ASP A 54 15.42 -6.31 1.79
C ASP A 54 16.90 -5.98 2.01
N GLY A 55 17.61 -6.87 2.73
CA GLY A 55 19.05 -6.73 2.99
C GLY A 55 19.44 -5.61 3.97
N THR A 56 18.47 -5.00 4.65
CA THR A 56 18.72 -3.92 5.63
C THR A 56 18.64 -4.44 7.06
N ASP A 57 19.54 -3.98 7.93
CA ASP A 57 19.52 -4.21 9.38
C ASP A 57 19.26 -2.87 10.09
N HIS A 58 17.98 -2.43 10.10
CA HIS A 58 17.60 -1.18 10.77
C HIS A 58 17.76 -1.33 12.28
N ALA A 59 18.43 -0.38 12.92
CA ALA A 59 18.70 -0.44 14.36
C ALA A 59 17.41 -0.30 15.20
N ASP A 60 16.40 0.39 14.67
CA ASP A 60 15.08 0.52 15.30
C ASP A 60 13.93 0.75 14.29
N HIS A 61 12.70 0.72 14.81
CA HIS A 61 11.49 0.97 14.00
C HIS A 61 11.37 2.41 13.48
N LYS A 62 12.04 3.40 14.09
CA LYS A 62 12.02 4.78 13.61
C LYS A 62 12.87 4.90 12.34
N GLU A 63 14.02 4.24 12.31
CA GLU A 63 14.89 4.16 11.14
C GLU A 63 14.18 3.46 9.98
N GLN A 64 13.63 2.28 10.22
CA GLN A 64 12.82 1.55 9.21
C GLN A 64 11.68 2.44 8.68
N GLY A 65 10.95 3.10 9.59
CA GLY A 65 9.88 4.01 9.22
C GLY A 65 10.36 5.24 8.45
N SER A 66 11.57 5.73 8.69
CA SER A 66 12.18 6.85 7.95
C SER A 66 12.50 6.43 6.52
N MET A 67 13.07 5.23 6.33
CA MET A 67 13.39 4.68 5.01
C MET A 67 12.14 4.45 4.16
N ILE A 68 11.07 3.90 4.75
CA ILE A 68 9.76 3.76 4.09
C ILE A 68 9.24 5.12 3.62
N ARG A 69 9.28 6.15 4.48
CA ARG A 69 8.81 7.50 4.13
C ARG A 69 9.64 8.12 3.01
N ARG A 70 10.98 8.01 3.07
CA ARG A 70 11.89 8.50 2.04
C ARG A 70 11.58 7.87 0.68
N TYR A 71 11.38 6.56 0.66
CA TYR A 71 10.99 5.85 -0.56
C TYR A 71 9.64 6.35 -1.10
N ILE A 72 8.61 6.47 -0.27
CA ILE A 72 7.29 6.94 -0.71
C ILE A 72 7.37 8.37 -1.28
N ILE A 73 8.09 9.27 -0.60
CA ILE A 73 8.29 10.65 -1.06
C ILE A 73 9.00 10.66 -2.42
N TRP A 74 10.07 9.87 -2.57
CA TRP A 74 10.80 9.76 -3.82
C TRP A 74 9.91 9.19 -4.93
N ARG A 75 9.22 8.07 -4.68
CA ARG A 75 8.34 7.41 -5.65
C ARG A 75 7.23 8.33 -6.14
N ASN A 76 6.62 9.10 -5.24
CA ASN A 76 5.55 10.03 -5.57
C ASN A 76 6.08 11.23 -6.37
N ARG A 77 7.29 11.72 -6.06
CA ARG A 77 7.93 12.82 -6.83
C ARG A 77 8.34 12.38 -8.24
N HIS A 78 8.67 11.11 -8.43
CA HIS A 78 9.17 10.57 -9.70
C HIS A 78 8.12 9.70 -10.42
N ALA A 79 6.83 9.83 -10.10
CA ALA A 79 5.76 9.04 -10.72
C ALA A 79 5.64 9.25 -12.25
N ASP A 80 6.11 10.40 -12.73
CA ASP A 80 6.14 10.79 -14.14
C ASP A 80 7.53 10.80 -14.77
N ASP A 81 8.52 10.18 -14.11
CA ASP A 81 9.89 10.12 -14.64
C ASP A 81 9.94 9.37 -15.97
N ARG A 82 10.24 10.09 -17.05
CA ARG A 82 10.26 9.57 -18.42
C ARG A 82 11.31 8.47 -18.62
N ARG A 83 12.45 8.57 -17.93
CA ARG A 83 13.52 7.57 -18.01
C ARG A 83 13.11 6.29 -17.30
N LEU A 84 12.49 6.42 -16.12
CA LEU A 84 11.96 5.26 -15.38
C LEU A 84 10.88 4.54 -16.19
N ARG A 85 9.95 5.28 -16.80
CA ARG A 85 8.91 4.73 -17.69
C ARG A 85 9.51 3.95 -18.86
N ALA A 86 10.49 4.52 -19.55
CA ALA A 86 11.15 3.85 -20.67
C ALA A 86 11.83 2.53 -20.26
N VAL A 87 12.40 2.44 -19.06
CA VAL A 87 12.99 1.20 -18.53
C VAL A 87 11.91 0.15 -18.25
N VAL A 88 10.81 0.55 -17.61
CA VAL A 88 9.66 -0.33 -17.31
C VAL A 88 9.02 -0.84 -18.60
N ASP A 89 8.77 0.04 -19.57
CA ASP A 89 8.17 -0.31 -20.86
C ASP A 89 9.05 -1.32 -21.60
N ARG A 90 10.38 -1.13 -21.60
CA ARG A 90 11.32 -2.08 -22.19
C ARG A 90 11.29 -3.45 -21.50
N ALA A 91 11.16 -3.48 -20.18
CA ALA A 91 11.11 -4.73 -19.41
C ALA A 91 9.80 -5.50 -19.62
N ASN A 92 8.69 -4.81 -19.93
CA ASN A 92 7.37 -5.43 -20.15
C ASN A 92 7.18 -5.96 -21.59
N VAL A 93 8.03 -5.60 -22.54
CA VAL A 93 7.97 -6.04 -23.95
C VAL A 93 8.90 -7.24 -24.23
N ALA A 94 9.80 -7.56 -23.29
CA ALA A 94 10.69 -8.72 -23.34
C ALA A 94 10.07 -9.94 -22.64
#